data_AF-J6ET10-F1
#
_entry.id   AF-J6ET10-F1
#
_cell.length_a   1.000
_cell.length_b   1.000
_cell.length_c   1.000
_cell.angle_alpha   90.00
_cell.angle_beta   90.00
_cell.angle_gamma   90.00
#
_symmetry.space_group_name_H-M   'P 1'
#
loop_
_entity.id
_entity.type
_entity.pdbx_description
1 polymer ?
#
loop_
_entity_poly.entity_id
_entity_poly.type
_entity_poly.pdbx_seq_one_letter_code
_entity_poly.pdbx_strand_id
1 'polypeptide(L)'
;MRVNMRRMTPGAVFNSFLGILDLKLDCASVRRASIHAEDDTNKLTADQQGRRFATLWAFLWALSVIKLEVAKKSLFVAHLYVIDHAIAWVFHYIFYYAYWYTLKHDGTRVLNSQAQKDIFELALSRGETEPLDAGRDKQAQLAHEIWNKEKGYALGVIAVGFLLKVYFIFLMYSYAAHLRSGTYHQLPLTTHANQVTQIEARRASLAATALDEEIEMERALADVERIERGARASEEAVGSPRTSPRMNAAGNGTAAAAGRPGKSRDSDEFSWD
;
A
#
# COMPACT_ATOMS: atom_id res chain seq x y z
N MET A 1 14.14 12.36 47.07
CA MET A 1 12.97 12.20 46.18
C MET A 1 13.33 11.26 45.05
N ARG A 2 12.77 10.05 45.02
CA ARG A 2 12.95 9.09 43.91
C ARG A 2 11.90 9.42 42.85
N VAL A 3 12.34 10.01 41.73
CA VAL A 3 11.48 10.28 40.59
C VAL A 3 11.33 8.98 39.82
N ASN A 4 10.16 8.36 39.95
CA ASN A 4 9.80 7.15 39.21
C ASN A 4 9.42 7.56 37.78
N MET A 5 10.37 7.51 36.85
CA MET A 5 10.08 7.65 35.42
C MET A 5 9.34 6.39 34.95
N ARG A 6 8.00 6.46 34.90
CA ARG A 6 7.20 5.48 34.14
C ARG A 6 7.67 5.54 32.68
N ARG A 7 8.11 4.39 32.17
CA ARG A 7 8.43 4.18 30.75
C ARG A 7 7.22 4.63 29.92
N MET A 8 7.39 5.71 29.17
CA MET A 8 6.49 6.03 28.07
C MET A 8 6.63 4.91 27.05
N THR A 9 5.52 4.26 26.70
CA THR A 9 5.43 3.34 25.57
C THR A 9 5.71 4.13 24.29
N PRO A 10 6.79 3.82 23.55
CA PRO A 10 7.10 4.49 22.29
C PRO A 10 6.22 3.87 21.19
N GLY A 11 4.97 4.30 21.11
CA GLY A 11 3.98 3.74 20.17
C GLY A 11 3.58 4.63 19.00
N ALA A 12 3.98 5.91 18.99
CA ALA A 12 3.58 6.86 17.96
C ALA A 12 4.79 7.64 17.40
N VAL A 13 5.92 6.94 17.26
CA VAL A 13 7.12 7.53 16.65
C VAL A 13 6.97 7.46 15.13
N PHE A 14 6.84 8.65 14.54
CA PHE A 14 7.03 9.02 13.13
C PHE A 14 8.00 8.12 12.34
N ASN A 15 7.55 6.97 11.85
CA ASN A 15 8.42 6.03 11.12
C ASN A 15 8.06 5.80 9.66
N SER A 16 7.11 6.55 9.09
CA SER A 16 6.77 6.37 7.68
C SER A 16 6.53 7.72 6.99
N PHE A 17 7.24 7.92 5.89
CA PHE A 17 7.04 8.98 4.88
C PHE A 17 5.58 9.04 4.34
N LEU A 18 4.78 7.99 4.60
CA LEU A 18 3.35 7.85 4.27
C LEU A 18 2.39 8.05 5.46
N GLY A 19 2.87 8.34 6.68
CA GLY A 19 2.04 8.55 7.88
C GLY A 19 1.05 9.72 7.80
N ILE A 20 1.10 10.51 6.73
CA ILE A 20 0.21 11.65 6.49
C ILE A 20 -1.04 11.27 5.69
N LEU A 21 -1.01 10.17 4.91
CA LEU A 21 -2.23 9.52 4.45
C LEU A 21 -2.97 8.86 5.62
N ASP A 22 -2.23 8.36 6.61
CA ASP A 22 -2.77 7.80 7.85
C ASP A 22 -3.47 8.89 8.69
N LEU A 23 -2.91 10.10 8.82
CA LEU A 23 -3.54 11.20 9.57
C LEU A 23 -4.90 11.65 8.96
N LYS A 24 -5.05 11.59 7.63
CA LYS A 24 -6.31 11.94 6.94
C LYS A 24 -7.42 10.91 7.17
N LEU A 25 -7.07 9.64 7.33
CA LEU A 25 -8.04 8.54 7.51
C LEU A 25 -8.27 8.18 8.99
N ASP A 26 -7.27 8.40 9.86
CA ASP A 26 -7.41 8.20 11.30
C ASP A 26 -8.30 9.27 11.95
N CYS A 27 -8.32 10.51 11.45
CA CYS A 27 -9.25 11.53 11.97
C CYS A 27 -10.73 11.14 11.74
N ALA A 28 -11.03 10.39 10.68
CA ALA A 28 -12.36 9.86 10.42
C ALA A 28 -12.65 8.58 11.23
N SER A 29 -11.62 7.78 11.51
CA SER A 29 -11.72 6.51 12.25
C SER A 29 -11.87 6.71 13.76
N VAL A 30 -11.12 7.64 14.36
CA VAL A 30 -11.21 7.99 15.79
C VAL A 30 -12.58 8.57 16.14
N ARG A 31 -13.18 9.37 15.24
CA ARG A 31 -14.54 9.88 15.41
C ARG A 31 -15.60 8.77 15.34
N ARG A 32 -15.36 7.70 14.56
CA ARG A 32 -16.31 6.59 14.39
C ARG A 32 -16.20 5.54 15.50
N ALA A 33 -14.98 5.28 16.00
CA ALA A 33 -14.73 4.39 17.14
C ALA A 33 -15.29 4.93 18.46
N SER A 34 -15.41 6.26 18.62
CA SER A 34 -16.06 6.89 19.77
C SER A 34 -17.59 6.65 19.82
N ILE A 35 -18.22 6.22 18.72
CA ILE A 35 -19.69 6.09 18.61
C ILE A 35 -20.13 4.62 18.75
N HIS A 36 -19.25 3.65 18.47
CA HIS A 36 -19.53 2.21 18.55
C HIS A 36 -18.47 1.49 19.38
N ALA A 37 -18.55 1.62 20.69
CA ALA A 37 -17.46 1.24 21.59
C ALA A 37 -17.40 -0.25 21.98
N GLU A 38 -18.37 -1.10 21.60
CA GLU A 38 -18.51 -2.40 22.28
C GLU A 38 -18.34 -3.67 21.41
N ASP A 39 -18.36 -3.59 20.05
CA ASP A 39 -18.42 -4.83 19.23
C ASP A 39 -17.41 -4.94 18.05
N ASP A 40 -16.58 -3.93 17.76
CA ASP A 40 -15.87 -3.84 16.46
C ASP A 40 -14.34 -3.71 16.53
N THR A 41 -13.70 -4.00 17.67
CA THR A 41 -12.23 -3.87 17.85
C THR A 41 -11.44 -4.71 16.84
N ASN A 42 -11.90 -5.93 16.52
CA ASN A 42 -11.24 -6.81 15.55
C ASN A 42 -11.36 -6.28 14.10
N LYS A 43 -12.49 -5.66 13.74
CA LYS A 43 -12.67 -5.07 12.40
C LYS A 43 -11.83 -3.81 12.21
N LEU A 44 -11.65 -3.02 13.28
CA LEU A 44 -10.83 -1.82 13.26
C LEU A 44 -9.35 -2.13 12.98
N THR A 45 -8.83 -3.20 13.59
CA THR A 45 -7.43 -3.63 13.39
C THR A 45 -7.17 -4.18 11.98
N ALA A 46 -8.11 -4.94 11.43
CA ALA A 46 -8.02 -5.46 10.06
C ALA A 46 -8.05 -4.35 9.01
N ASP A 47 -8.92 -3.35 9.17
CA ASP A 47 -9.01 -2.21 8.26
C ASP A 47 -7.73 -1.35 8.32
N GLN A 48 -7.22 -1.07 9.52
CA GLN A 48 -5.99 -0.32 9.69
C GLN A 48 -4.77 -1.04 9.08
N GLN A 49 -4.74 -2.36 9.16
CA GLN A 49 -3.69 -3.17 8.56
C GLN A 49 -3.78 -3.21 7.02
N GLY A 50 -4.99 -3.31 6.46
CA GLY A 50 -5.21 -3.24 5.01
C GLY A 50 -4.73 -1.91 4.39
N ARG A 51 -4.96 -0.80 5.09
CA ARG A 51 -4.54 0.54 4.64
C ARG A 51 -3.01 0.70 4.59
N ARG A 52 -2.29 0.12 5.55
CA ARG A 52 -0.82 0.10 5.56
C ARG A 52 -0.26 -0.66 4.35
N PHE A 53 -0.89 -1.78 3.98
CA PHE A 53 -0.49 -2.53 2.79
C PHE A 53 -0.77 -1.78 1.48
N ALA A 54 -1.89 -1.06 1.39
CA ALA A 54 -2.22 -0.27 0.21
C ALA A 54 -1.20 0.84 -0.07
N THR A 55 -0.78 1.57 0.98
CA THR A 55 0.21 2.64 0.84
C THR A 55 1.60 2.11 0.49
N LEU A 56 2.01 0.97 1.08
CA LEU A 56 3.26 0.30 0.71
C LEU A 56 3.22 -0.18 -0.74
N TRP A 57 2.10 -0.78 -1.16
CA TRP A 57 1.91 -1.23 -2.53
C TRP A 57 1.99 -0.07 -3.52
N ALA A 58 1.32 1.06 -3.24
CA ALA A 58 1.38 2.26 -4.07
C ALA A 58 2.81 2.82 -4.17
N PHE A 59 3.57 2.76 -3.08
CA PHE A 59 4.97 3.17 -3.06
C PHE A 59 5.86 2.26 -3.90
N LEU A 60 5.73 0.95 -3.74
CA LEU A 60 6.47 -0.03 -4.55
C LEU A 60 6.10 0.09 -6.03
N TRP A 61 4.83 0.34 -6.33
CA TRP A 61 4.36 0.63 -7.68
C TRP A 61 5.01 1.90 -8.24
N ALA A 62 5.02 3.00 -7.49
CA ALA A 62 5.64 4.25 -7.93
C ALA A 62 7.14 4.06 -8.21
N LEU A 63 7.86 3.33 -7.34
CA LEU A 63 9.26 2.98 -7.58
C LEU A 63 9.45 2.13 -8.84
N SER A 64 8.57 1.14 -9.05
CA SER A 64 8.61 0.29 -10.24
C SER A 64 8.44 1.10 -11.53
N VAL A 65 7.56 2.12 -11.52
CA VAL A 65 7.33 3.01 -12.65
C VAL A 65 8.53 3.92 -12.92
N ILE A 66 9.16 4.46 -11.88
CA ILE A 66 10.36 5.30 -11.97
C ILE A 66 11.54 4.50 -12.54
N LYS A 67 11.65 3.22 -12.17
CA LYS A 67 12.68 2.28 -12.66
C LYS A 67 12.57 2.00 -14.16
N LEU A 68 11.41 2.23 -14.78
CA LEU A 68 11.26 2.08 -16.23
C LEU A 68 11.96 3.20 -17.03
N GLU A 69 12.48 4.24 -16.37
CA GLU A 69 13.22 5.37 -16.98
C GLU A 69 12.43 6.11 -18.10
N VAL A 70 11.11 5.92 -18.15
CA VAL A 70 10.25 6.62 -19.12
C VAL A 70 9.90 8.02 -18.60
N ALA A 71 10.34 9.06 -19.30
CA ALA A 71 10.14 10.46 -18.90
C ALA A 71 8.66 10.81 -18.64
N LYS A 72 7.74 10.41 -19.55
CA LYS A 72 6.30 10.68 -19.40
C LYS A 72 5.72 10.05 -18.12
N LYS A 73 6.10 8.80 -17.83
CA LYS A 73 5.62 8.06 -16.66
C LYS A 73 6.19 8.64 -15.36
N SER A 74 7.49 8.95 -15.34
CA SER A 74 8.15 9.59 -14.19
C SER A 74 7.55 10.96 -13.88
N LEU A 75 7.26 11.76 -14.91
CA LEU A 75 6.57 13.05 -14.78
C LEU A 75 5.16 12.87 -14.23
N PHE A 76 4.40 11.87 -14.69
CA PHE A 76 3.06 11.58 -14.15
C PHE A 76 3.12 11.23 -12.65
N VAL A 77 4.07 10.38 -12.24
CA VAL A 77 4.28 10.04 -10.82
C VAL A 77 4.64 11.30 -10.01
N ALA A 78 5.46 12.20 -10.55
CA ALA A 78 5.79 13.46 -9.89
C ALA A 78 4.55 14.36 -9.68
N HIS A 79 3.63 14.43 -10.65
CA HIS A 79 2.38 15.17 -10.50
C HIS A 79 1.47 14.55 -9.43
N LEU A 80 1.31 13.22 -9.43
CA LEU A 80 0.54 12.53 -8.40
C LEU A 80 1.11 12.79 -7.00
N TYR A 81 2.43 12.75 -6.86
CA TYR A 81 3.12 13.05 -5.61
C TYR A 81 2.84 14.49 -5.15
N VAL A 82 2.90 15.48 -6.05
CA VAL A 82 2.56 16.87 -5.73
C VAL A 82 1.11 17.03 -5.31
N ILE A 83 0.18 16.41 -6.03
CA ILE A 83 -1.26 16.51 -5.72
C ILE A 83 -1.55 15.94 -4.33
N ASP A 84 -1.00 14.76 -4.00
CA ASP A 84 -1.16 14.17 -2.67
C ASP A 84 -0.67 15.10 -1.55
N HIS A 85 0.50 15.71 -1.77
CA HIS A 85 1.12 16.63 -0.83
C HIS A 85 0.39 17.98 -0.75
N ALA A 86 -0.12 18.50 -1.85
CA ALA A 86 -0.93 19.73 -1.88
C ALA A 86 -2.21 19.55 -1.05
N ILE A 87 -2.89 18.41 -1.21
CA ILE A 87 -4.05 18.07 -0.37
C ILE A 87 -3.58 17.98 1.10
N ALA A 88 -2.45 17.33 1.37
CA ALA A 88 -1.94 17.24 2.75
C ALA A 88 -1.62 18.61 3.37
N TRP A 89 -1.16 19.59 2.59
CA TRP A 89 -0.94 20.96 3.06
C TRP A 89 -2.23 21.65 3.47
N VAL A 90 -3.32 21.45 2.73
CA VAL A 90 -4.64 21.98 3.11
C VAL A 90 -5.07 21.43 4.48
N PHE A 91 -4.94 20.12 4.69
CA PHE A 91 -5.25 19.51 5.99
C PHE A 91 -4.32 19.97 7.11
N HIS A 92 -3.03 20.10 6.84
CA HIS A 92 -2.07 20.64 7.82
C HIS A 92 -2.40 22.09 8.16
N TYR A 93 -2.83 22.90 7.20
CA TYR A 93 -3.24 24.28 7.43
C TYR A 93 -4.50 24.35 8.29
N ILE A 94 -5.52 23.54 8.00
CA ILE A 94 -6.74 23.45 8.82
C ILE A 94 -6.38 23.00 10.25
N PHE A 95 -5.55 21.97 10.38
CA PHE A 95 -5.09 21.48 11.67
C PHE A 95 -4.29 22.55 12.42
N TYR A 96 -3.35 23.21 11.77
CA TYR A 96 -2.58 24.31 12.33
C TYR A 96 -3.51 25.42 12.80
N TYR A 97 -4.44 25.86 11.97
CA TYR A 97 -5.40 26.92 12.32
C TYR A 97 -6.23 26.54 13.55
N ALA A 98 -6.82 25.34 13.54
CA ALA A 98 -7.62 24.85 14.65
C ALA A 98 -6.78 24.72 15.94
N TYR A 99 -5.62 24.08 15.85
CA TYR A 99 -4.79 23.79 17.01
C TYR A 99 -4.14 25.04 17.61
N TRP A 100 -3.61 25.96 16.78
CA TRP A 100 -2.89 27.15 17.26
C TRP A 100 -3.79 28.30 17.67
N TYR A 101 -4.94 28.49 17.00
CA TYR A 101 -5.77 29.69 17.20
C TYR A 101 -7.11 29.40 17.88
N THR A 102 -7.70 28.22 17.68
CA THR A 102 -9.03 27.93 18.23
C THR A 102 -8.97 27.17 19.55
N LEU A 103 -7.94 26.35 19.75
CA LEU A 103 -7.82 25.54 20.95
C LEU A 103 -7.21 26.37 22.09
N LYS A 104 -7.86 26.37 23.26
CA LYS A 104 -7.31 27.00 24.46
C LYS A 104 -6.18 26.13 25.00
N HIS A 105 -4.96 26.66 25.05
CA HIS A 105 -3.80 25.99 25.63
C HIS A 105 -3.72 26.20 27.15
N ASP A 106 -4.83 26.03 27.84
CA ASP A 106 -4.96 26.25 29.29
C ASP A 106 -4.58 25.03 30.14
N GLY A 107 -4.20 23.93 29.49
CA GLY A 107 -3.82 22.67 30.16
C GLY A 107 -5.00 21.98 30.85
N THR A 108 -6.24 22.33 30.48
CA THR A 108 -7.42 21.66 31.03
C THR A 108 -7.46 20.20 30.62
N ARG A 109 -7.79 19.34 31.59
CA ARG A 109 -8.00 17.92 31.33
C ARG A 109 -9.37 17.74 30.68
N VAL A 110 -9.39 17.27 29.44
CA VAL A 110 -10.63 16.89 28.76
C VAL A 110 -10.88 15.41 29.05
N LEU A 111 -11.92 15.11 29.83
CA LEU A 111 -12.39 13.75 30.08
C LEU A 111 -13.26 13.31 28.90
N ASN A 112 -12.71 12.44 28.05
CA ASN A 112 -13.30 12.10 26.76
C ASN A 112 -14.26 10.90 26.82
N SER A 113 -14.31 10.16 27.93
CA SER A 113 -15.22 9.02 28.10
C SER A 113 -16.02 9.08 29.40
N GLN A 114 -17.19 8.44 29.40
CA GLN A 114 -18.02 8.33 30.60
C GLN A 114 -17.29 7.59 31.73
N ALA A 115 -16.61 6.49 31.40
CA ALA A 115 -15.79 5.77 32.38
C ALA A 115 -14.67 6.64 32.99
N GLN A 116 -14.05 7.56 32.22
CA GLN A 116 -13.07 8.50 32.78
C GLN A 116 -13.70 9.50 33.73
N LYS A 117 -14.94 9.94 33.45
CA LYS A 117 -15.69 10.83 34.36
C LYS A 117 -16.05 10.10 35.65
N ASP A 118 -16.54 8.87 35.56
CA ASP A 118 -16.96 8.09 36.73
C ASP A 118 -15.76 7.76 37.64
N ILE A 119 -14.60 7.42 37.06
CA ILE A 119 -13.36 7.21 37.82
C ILE A 119 -12.91 8.52 38.48
N PHE A 120 -13.01 9.65 37.78
CA PHE A 120 -12.64 10.95 38.33
C PHE A 120 -13.57 11.36 39.48
N GLU A 121 -14.88 11.17 39.32
CA GLU A 121 -15.87 11.44 40.37
C GLU A 121 -15.66 10.53 41.59
N LEU A 122 -15.32 9.26 41.37
CA LEU A 122 -14.96 8.33 42.44
C LEU A 122 -13.71 8.80 43.20
N ALA A 123 -12.65 9.20 42.49
CA ALA A 123 -11.43 9.72 43.09
C ALA A 123 -11.66 11.03 43.85
N LEU A 124 -12.54 11.91 43.32
CA LEU A 124 -12.97 13.14 43.97
C LEU A 124 -13.71 12.83 45.28
N SER A 125 -14.64 11.86 45.27
CA SER A 125 -15.41 11.45 46.46
C SER A 125 -14.54 10.84 47.56
N ARG A 126 -13.40 10.25 47.20
CA ARG A 126 -12.41 9.69 48.13
C ARG A 126 -11.40 10.71 48.66
N GLY A 127 -11.43 11.95 48.15
CA GLY A 127 -10.44 12.98 48.49
C GLY A 127 -9.05 12.69 47.96
N GLU A 128 -8.91 11.79 46.98
CA GLU A 128 -7.62 11.42 46.37
C GLU A 128 -7.17 12.47 45.34
N THR A 129 -8.10 13.29 44.85
CA THR A 129 -7.85 14.35 43.86
C THR A 129 -8.59 15.62 44.23
N GLU A 130 -7.95 16.76 43.96
CA GLU A 130 -8.59 18.08 44.05
C GLU A 130 -9.68 18.25 42.95
N PRO A 131 -10.71 19.08 43.21
CA PRO A 131 -11.66 19.49 42.18
C PRO A 131 -10.95 20.05 40.95
N LEU A 132 -11.48 19.77 39.74
CA LEU A 132 -10.93 20.26 38.47
C LEU A 132 -10.71 21.78 38.43
N ASP A 133 -11.43 22.53 39.27
CA ASP A 133 -11.39 23.99 39.34
C ASP A 133 -10.41 24.56 40.38
N ALA A 134 -9.89 23.72 41.29
CA ALA A 134 -8.96 24.17 42.32
C ALA A 134 -7.60 24.53 41.70
N GLY A 135 -7.22 25.83 41.77
CA GLY A 135 -5.94 26.31 41.27
C GLY A 135 -5.85 26.48 39.74
N ARG A 136 -6.98 26.52 39.02
CA ARG A 136 -7.03 26.66 37.56
C ARG A 136 -6.24 27.83 37.01
N ASP A 137 -6.22 28.97 37.69
CA ASP A 137 -5.48 30.14 37.22
C ASP A 137 -3.97 29.89 37.17
N LYS A 138 -3.43 29.22 38.20
CA LYS A 138 -2.00 28.87 38.25
C LYS A 138 -1.68 27.80 37.20
N GLN A 139 -2.57 26.83 36.99
CA GLN A 139 -2.40 25.80 35.96
C GLN A 139 -2.42 26.39 34.56
N ALA A 140 -3.37 27.29 34.27
CA ALA A 140 -3.48 27.96 32.97
C ALA A 140 -2.25 28.82 32.68
N GLN A 141 -1.71 29.52 33.68
CA GLN A 141 -0.47 30.29 33.55
C GLN A 141 0.73 29.39 33.22
N LEU A 142 0.91 28.28 33.95
CA LEU A 142 1.98 27.32 33.70
C LEU A 142 1.84 26.66 32.33
N ALA A 143 0.62 26.29 31.93
CA ALA A 143 0.35 25.70 30.63
C ALA A 143 0.68 26.68 29.49
N HIS A 144 0.33 27.97 29.64
CA HIS A 144 0.70 28.99 28.68
C HIS A 144 2.20 29.24 28.61
N GLU A 145 2.92 29.18 29.73
CA GLU A 145 4.36 29.31 29.75
C GLU A 145 5.04 28.16 28.99
N ILE A 146 4.59 26.91 29.23
CA ILE A 146 5.08 25.73 28.51
C ILE A 146 4.75 25.84 27.02
N TRP A 147 3.51 26.17 26.67
CA TRP A 147 3.10 26.36 25.28
C TRP A 147 3.98 27.40 24.57
N ASN A 148 4.24 28.53 25.21
CA ASN A 148 5.07 29.58 24.62
C ASN A 148 6.53 29.15 24.41
N LYS A 149 7.07 28.28 25.27
CA LYS A 149 8.41 27.70 25.13
C LYS A 149 8.47 26.67 24.02
N GLU A 150 7.46 25.80 23.91
CA GLU A 150 7.49 24.63 23.02
C GLU A 150 6.97 24.92 21.61
N LYS A 151 6.10 25.92 21.43
CA LYS A 151 5.47 26.23 20.12
C LYS A 151 6.50 26.50 19.02
N GLY A 152 7.63 27.12 19.36
CA GLY A 152 8.70 27.42 18.40
C GLY A 152 9.41 26.16 17.91
N TYR A 153 9.71 25.23 18.83
CA TYR A 153 10.29 23.94 18.47
C TYR A 153 9.33 23.12 17.61
N ALA A 154 8.05 23.05 17.99
CA ALA A 154 7.03 22.36 17.22
C ALA A 154 6.91 22.92 15.79
N LEU A 155 6.87 24.25 15.65
CA LEU A 155 6.85 24.91 14.35
C LEU A 155 8.12 24.60 13.54
N GLY A 156 9.29 24.60 14.18
CA GLY A 156 10.56 24.26 13.53
C GLY A 156 10.56 22.84 12.94
N VAL A 157 10.11 21.85 13.71
CA VAL A 157 10.02 20.46 13.23
C VAL A 157 9.05 20.33 12.06
N ILE A 158 7.89 21.00 12.13
CA ILE A 158 6.91 21.04 11.04
C ILE A 158 7.51 21.69 9.79
N ALA A 159 8.22 22.82 9.94
CA ALA A 159 8.86 23.52 8.84
C ALA A 159 9.96 22.69 8.17
N VAL A 160 10.82 22.02 8.94
CA VAL A 160 11.86 21.13 8.40
C VAL A 160 11.23 19.96 7.63
N GLY A 161 10.20 19.33 8.20
CA GLY A 161 9.47 18.26 7.52
C GLY A 161 8.76 18.73 6.25
N PHE A 162 8.29 19.98 6.22
CA PHE A 162 7.72 20.61 5.02
C PHE A 162 8.80 20.84 3.94
N LEU A 163 9.94 21.43 4.30
CA LEU A 163 11.04 21.68 3.37
C LEU A 163 11.58 20.38 2.76
N LEU A 164 11.68 19.31 3.54
CA LEU A 164 12.12 18.00 3.04
C LEU A 164 11.17 17.45 1.95
N LYS A 165 9.87 17.65 2.10
CA LYS A 165 8.87 17.24 1.08
C LYS A 165 8.99 18.08 -0.18
N VAL A 166 9.12 19.40 -0.04
CA VAL A 166 9.32 20.32 -1.17
C VAL A 166 10.61 19.95 -1.93
N TYR A 167 11.68 19.65 -1.21
CA TYR A 167 12.92 19.15 -1.81
C TYR A 167 12.69 17.86 -2.61
N PHE A 168 11.94 16.90 -2.07
CA PHE A 168 11.64 15.66 -2.79
C PHE A 168 10.77 15.87 -4.04
N ILE A 169 9.81 16.82 -4.00
CA ILE A 169 9.07 17.25 -5.19
C ILE A 169 10.05 17.72 -6.28
N PHE A 170 10.95 18.65 -5.94
CA PHE A 170 11.93 19.15 -6.90
C PHE A 170 12.86 18.07 -7.43
N LEU A 171 13.28 17.13 -6.58
CA LEU A 171 14.10 15.99 -6.98
C LEU A 171 13.40 15.14 -8.04
N MET A 172 12.12 14.82 -7.83
CA MET A 172 11.32 14.03 -8.77
C MET A 172 11.13 14.75 -10.12
N TYR A 173 10.85 16.05 -10.10
CA TYR A 173 10.74 16.84 -11.33
C TYR A 173 12.08 17.00 -12.05
N SER A 174 13.17 17.21 -11.32
CA SER A 174 14.53 17.29 -11.87
C SER A 174 14.90 15.98 -12.58
N TYR A 175 14.65 14.84 -11.94
CA TYR A 175 14.86 13.52 -12.53
C TYR A 175 14.05 13.34 -13.83
N ALA A 176 12.75 13.65 -13.82
CA ALA A 176 11.91 13.58 -15.00
C ALA A 176 12.39 14.51 -16.14
N ALA A 177 12.90 15.71 -15.80
CA ALA A 177 13.47 16.64 -16.76
C ALA A 177 14.79 16.12 -17.37
N HIS A 178 15.64 15.46 -16.58
CA HIS A 178 16.87 14.84 -17.08
C HIS A 178 16.58 13.64 -17.99
N LEU A 179 15.58 12.83 -17.67
CA LEU A 179 15.12 11.76 -18.56
C LEU A 179 14.58 12.32 -19.89
N ARG A 180 13.80 13.41 -19.84
CA ARG A 180 13.25 14.05 -21.06
C ARG A 180 14.34 14.65 -21.94
N SER A 181 15.40 15.18 -21.35
CA SER A 181 16.53 15.79 -22.08
C SER A 181 17.58 14.77 -22.54
N GLY A 182 17.48 13.50 -22.13
CA GLY A 182 18.45 12.45 -22.49
C GLY A 182 19.84 12.62 -21.86
N THR A 183 20.03 13.65 -21.02
CA THR A 183 21.29 13.94 -20.31
C THR A 183 21.58 12.93 -19.21
N TYR A 184 20.59 12.14 -18.81
CA TYR A 184 20.72 11.15 -17.73
C TYR A 184 21.78 10.07 -18.01
N HIS A 185 21.98 9.70 -19.29
CA HIS A 185 22.98 8.72 -19.71
C HIS A 185 24.37 9.32 -19.94
N GLN A 186 24.52 10.64 -19.84
CA GLN A 186 25.80 11.35 -20.01
C GLN A 186 26.53 11.53 -18.68
N LEU A 187 25.92 11.15 -17.54
CA LEU A 187 26.61 11.16 -16.25
C LEU A 187 27.57 9.97 -16.14
N PRO A 188 28.85 10.18 -15.80
CA PRO A 188 29.85 9.12 -15.77
C PRO A 188 29.56 8.01 -14.73
N LEU A 189 28.73 8.29 -13.72
CA LEU A 189 28.31 7.28 -12.73
C LEU A 189 27.16 6.37 -13.20
N THR A 190 26.30 6.81 -14.13
CA THR A 190 25.13 6.01 -14.57
C THR A 190 25.48 5.04 -15.70
N THR A 191 26.56 5.31 -16.45
CA THR A 191 27.04 4.44 -17.53
C THR A 191 27.42 3.05 -17.05
N HIS A 192 28.12 2.95 -15.92
CA HIS A 192 28.54 1.66 -15.35
C HIS A 192 27.37 0.88 -14.74
N ALA A 193 26.43 1.55 -14.07
CA ALA A 193 25.25 0.90 -13.50
C ALA A 193 24.30 0.35 -14.57
N ASN A 194 24.13 1.06 -15.69
CA ASN A 194 23.32 0.58 -16.80
C ASN A 194 23.93 -0.63 -17.52
N GLN A 195 25.25 -0.68 -17.63
CA GLN A 195 25.92 -1.86 -18.20
C GLN A 195 25.71 -3.11 -17.34
N VAL A 196 25.85 -3.00 -16.02
CA VAL A 196 25.63 -4.14 -15.10
C VAL A 196 24.17 -4.60 -15.15
N THR A 197 23.22 -3.66 -15.11
CA THR A 197 21.78 -3.97 -15.14
C THR A 197 21.36 -4.61 -16.47
N GLN A 198 21.91 -4.16 -17.60
CA GLN A 198 21.67 -4.81 -18.90
C GLN A 198 22.26 -6.21 -18.99
N ILE A 199 23.44 -6.45 -18.40
CA ILE A 199 24.05 -7.79 -18.37
C ILE A 199 23.18 -8.75 -17.55
N GLU A 200 22.65 -8.32 -16.41
CA GLU A 200 21.75 -9.13 -15.57
C GLU A 200 20.41 -9.39 -16.26
N ALA A 201 19.79 -8.38 -16.87
CA ALA A 201 18.55 -8.56 -17.63
C ALA A 201 18.74 -9.54 -18.81
N ARG A 202 19.87 -9.45 -19.51
CA ARG A 202 20.22 -10.37 -20.61
C ARG A 202 20.47 -11.80 -20.11
N ARG A 203 21.07 -11.96 -18.92
CA ARG A 203 21.22 -13.28 -18.27
C ARG A 203 19.85 -13.87 -17.89
N ALA A 204 18.96 -13.06 -17.33
CA ALA A 204 17.63 -13.52 -16.96
C ALA A 204 16.80 -13.91 -18.18
N SER A 205 16.88 -13.17 -19.29
CA SER A 205 16.18 -13.54 -20.53
C SER A 205 16.72 -14.84 -21.14
N LEU A 206 18.04 -15.04 -21.12
CA LEU A 206 18.68 -16.29 -21.57
C LEU A 206 18.27 -17.48 -20.70
N ALA A 207 18.18 -17.30 -19.38
CA ALA A 207 17.72 -18.36 -18.49
C ALA A 207 16.24 -18.71 -18.72
N ALA A 208 15.40 -17.73 -19.02
CA ALA A 208 13.99 -17.96 -19.34
C ALA A 208 13.81 -18.69 -20.68
N THR A 209 14.61 -18.36 -21.70
CA THR A 209 14.56 -19.07 -22.99
C THR A 209 15.03 -20.51 -22.88
N ALA A 210 16.10 -20.76 -22.11
CA ALA A 210 16.57 -22.11 -21.84
C ALA A 210 15.52 -22.98 -21.13
N LEU A 211 14.76 -22.39 -20.20
CA LEU A 211 13.68 -23.09 -19.50
C LEU A 211 12.50 -23.40 -20.44
N ASP A 212 12.14 -22.48 -21.32
CA ASP A 212 11.07 -22.69 -22.31
C ASP A 212 11.44 -23.80 -23.31
N GLU A 213 12.70 -23.84 -23.76
CA GLU A 213 13.22 -24.91 -24.63
C GLU A 213 13.21 -26.28 -23.92
N GLU A 214 13.54 -26.33 -22.62
CA GLU A 214 13.50 -27.56 -21.82
C GLU A 214 12.06 -28.09 -21.68
N ILE A 215 11.09 -27.19 -21.43
CA ILE A 215 9.66 -27.53 -21.34
C ILE A 215 9.11 -28.02 -22.69
N GLU A 216 9.51 -27.40 -23.80
CA GLU A 216 9.06 -27.80 -25.13
C GLU A 216 9.61 -29.19 -25.51
N MET A 217 10.87 -29.46 -25.18
CA MET A 217 11.50 -30.77 -25.38
C MET A 217 10.84 -31.88 -24.54
N GLU A 218 10.48 -31.60 -23.28
CA GLU A 218 9.73 -32.55 -22.44
C GLU A 218 8.36 -32.90 -23.04
N ARG A 219 7.65 -31.92 -23.61
CA ARG A 219 6.37 -32.14 -24.30
C ARG A 219 6.53 -32.97 -25.56
N ALA A 220 7.56 -32.68 -26.35
CA ALA A 220 7.86 -33.44 -27.57
C ALA A 220 8.18 -34.92 -27.25
N LEU A 221 8.94 -35.18 -26.17
CA LEU A 221 9.22 -36.53 -25.69
C LEU A 221 7.94 -37.26 -25.24
N ALA A 222 7.06 -36.58 -24.51
CA ALA A 222 5.79 -37.16 -24.07
C ALA A 222 4.85 -37.52 -25.25
N ASP A 223 4.87 -36.73 -26.33
CA ASP A 223 4.07 -37.02 -27.53
C ASP A 223 4.64 -38.20 -28.33
N VAL A 224 5.98 -38.33 -28.42
CA VAL A 224 6.62 -39.52 -29.01
C VAL A 224 6.25 -40.78 -28.24
N GLU A 225 6.30 -40.74 -26.91
CA GLU A 225 5.95 -41.89 -26.07
C GLU A 225 4.46 -42.27 -26.22
N ARG A 226 3.58 -41.29 -26.42
CA ARG A 226 2.15 -41.51 -26.69
C ARG A 226 1.93 -42.17 -28.06
N ILE A 227 2.69 -41.77 -29.08
CA ILE A 227 2.64 -42.38 -30.42
C ILE A 227 3.11 -43.84 -30.35
N GLU A 228 4.22 -44.12 -29.66
CA GLU A 228 4.71 -45.50 -29.49
C GLU A 228 3.72 -46.40 -28.76
N ARG A 229 3.08 -45.89 -27.69
CA ARG A 229 2.02 -46.64 -26.98
C ARG A 229 0.79 -46.87 -27.86
N GLY A 230 0.41 -45.92 -28.69
CA GLY A 230 -0.66 -46.07 -29.68
C GLY A 230 -0.34 -47.12 -30.75
N ALA A 231 0.90 -47.14 -31.25
CA ALA A 231 1.37 -48.11 -32.24
C ALA A 231 1.37 -49.54 -31.69
N ARG A 232 1.83 -49.74 -30.44
CA ARG A 232 1.78 -51.05 -29.77
C ARG A 232 0.35 -51.54 -29.52
N ALA A 233 -0.57 -50.65 -29.16
CA ALA A 233 -1.98 -51.01 -28.98
C ALA A 233 -2.68 -51.40 -30.30
N SER A 234 -2.23 -50.86 -31.45
CA SER A 234 -2.77 -51.25 -32.76
C SER A 234 -2.24 -52.59 -33.28
N GLU A 235 -1.06 -53.06 -32.87
CA GLU A 235 -0.57 -54.40 -33.21
C GLU A 235 -1.33 -55.52 -32.47
N GLU A 236 -1.77 -55.27 -31.23
CA GLU A 236 -2.60 -56.24 -30.48
C GLU A 236 -4.03 -56.39 -31.03
N ALA A 237 -4.53 -55.42 -31.81
CA ALA A 237 -5.90 -55.42 -32.34
C ALA A 237 -6.07 -56.18 -33.68
N VAL A 238 -4.98 -56.63 -34.32
CA VAL A 238 -5.03 -57.29 -35.65
C VAL A 238 -5.25 -58.82 -35.56
N GLY A 239 -5.31 -59.38 -34.35
CA GLY A 239 -5.51 -60.81 -34.12
C GLY A 239 -6.90 -61.23 -33.65
N SER A 240 -7.98 -60.99 -34.42
CA SER A 240 -9.23 -61.76 -34.20
C SER A 240 -10.20 -61.78 -35.39
N PRO A 241 -10.68 -62.96 -35.87
CA PRO A 241 -11.50 -63.06 -37.07
C PRO A 241 -12.99 -62.73 -36.85
N ARG A 242 -13.59 -62.13 -37.89
CA ARG A 242 -15.00 -61.74 -38.03
C ARG A 242 -15.99 -62.89 -37.84
N THR A 243 -17.08 -62.61 -37.11
CA THR A 243 -18.41 -63.18 -37.37
C THR A 243 -19.48 -62.08 -37.28
N SER A 244 -20.24 -61.90 -38.36
CA SER A 244 -21.38 -60.96 -38.48
C SER A 244 -22.52 -61.30 -37.50
N PRO A 245 -23.37 -60.33 -37.13
CA PRO A 245 -24.76 -60.47 -37.58
C PRO A 245 -25.57 -59.19 -37.88
N ARG A 246 -26.54 -59.47 -38.75
CA ARG A 246 -27.82 -58.84 -39.14
C ARG A 246 -28.64 -58.09 -38.06
N MET A 247 -29.20 -56.95 -38.50
CA MET A 247 -30.43 -56.21 -38.12
C MET A 247 -31.22 -56.59 -36.84
N ASN A 248 -31.53 -55.61 -35.97
CA ASN A 248 -32.88 -55.02 -35.79
C ASN A 248 -32.99 -53.99 -34.63
N ALA A 249 -33.69 -52.90 -34.94
CA ALA A 249 -34.69 -52.16 -34.15
C ALA A 249 -34.43 -51.58 -32.73
N ALA A 250 -34.77 -50.28 -32.64
CA ALA A 250 -35.50 -49.57 -31.57
C ALA A 250 -34.81 -49.23 -30.24
N GLY A 251 -34.85 -47.94 -29.88
CA GLY A 251 -34.67 -47.48 -28.51
C GLY A 251 -34.24 -46.02 -28.36
N ASN A 252 -35.16 -45.18 -27.88
CA ASN A 252 -35.01 -43.76 -27.53
C ASN A 252 -33.82 -43.45 -26.60
N GLY A 253 -33.22 -42.27 -26.77
CA GLY A 253 -32.29 -41.69 -25.79
C GLY A 253 -31.77 -40.31 -26.19
N THR A 254 -32.40 -39.27 -25.64
CA THR A 254 -31.99 -37.86 -25.63
C THR A 254 -30.57 -37.64 -25.09
N ALA A 255 -29.74 -36.79 -25.74
CA ALA A 255 -28.98 -35.69 -25.11
C ALA A 255 -27.91 -35.04 -26.03
N ALA A 256 -28.01 -33.71 -26.12
CA ALA A 256 -26.93 -32.72 -26.16
C ALA A 256 -25.70 -32.95 -27.05
N ALA A 257 -25.73 -32.35 -28.25
CA ALA A 257 -24.54 -32.00 -29.01
C ALA A 257 -23.81 -30.84 -28.31
N ALA A 258 -22.68 -31.15 -27.67
CA ALA A 258 -21.72 -30.18 -27.18
C ALA A 258 -20.88 -29.65 -28.36
N GLY A 259 -21.25 -28.47 -28.85
CA GLY A 259 -20.43 -27.68 -29.77
C GLY A 259 -19.17 -27.17 -29.06
N ARG A 260 -18.01 -27.46 -29.65
CA ARG A 260 -16.73 -26.82 -29.34
C ARG A 260 -16.81 -25.30 -29.54
N PRO A 261 -16.30 -24.47 -28.63
CA PRO A 261 -15.84 -23.13 -28.99
C PRO A 261 -14.33 -23.16 -29.26
N GLY A 262 -14.00 -22.83 -30.51
CA GLY A 262 -12.66 -22.44 -30.92
C GLY A 262 -12.28 -21.11 -30.26
N LYS A 263 -11.05 -21.06 -29.76
CA LYS A 263 -10.44 -19.90 -29.12
C LYS A 263 -9.77 -19.05 -30.19
N SER A 264 -10.45 -18.03 -30.71
CA SER A 264 -9.81 -16.94 -31.44
C SER A 264 -9.59 -15.75 -30.50
N ARG A 265 -8.32 -15.41 -30.32
CA ARG A 265 -7.85 -14.12 -29.81
C ARG A 265 -8.23 -13.08 -30.86
N ASP A 266 -9.10 -12.14 -30.51
CA ASP A 266 -9.09 -10.82 -31.13
C ASP A 266 -8.83 -9.79 -30.04
N SER A 267 -7.82 -8.98 -30.33
CA SER A 267 -7.32 -7.86 -29.57
C SER A 267 -8.25 -6.67 -29.75
N ASP A 268 -8.87 -6.23 -28.67
CA ASP A 268 -9.47 -4.91 -28.62
C ASP A 268 -8.36 -3.85 -28.62
N GLU A 269 -8.22 -3.20 -29.77
CA GLU A 269 -7.65 -1.87 -29.90
C GLU A 269 -8.40 -0.91 -28.98
N PHE A 270 -7.72 -0.45 -27.94
CA PHE A 270 -8.19 0.62 -27.07
C PHE A 270 -7.35 1.87 -27.36
N SER A 271 -7.85 2.73 -28.26
CA SER A 271 -7.29 4.04 -28.55
C SER A 271 -7.87 5.10 -27.61
N TRP A 272 -7.01 5.91 -26.99
CA TRP A 272 -7.40 7.18 -26.38
C TRP A 272 -6.80 8.31 -27.20
N ASP A 273 -7.61 8.86 -28.09
CA ASP A 273 -7.48 10.26 -28.52
C ASP A 273 -8.19 11.16 -27.49
#